data_AF-A0A2W4L0K6-F1
#
_entry.id   AF-A0A2W4L0K6-F1
#
_cell.length_a   1.000
_cell.length_b   1.000
_cell.length_c   1.000
_cell.angle_alpha   90.00
_cell.angle_beta   90.00
_cell.angle_gamma   90.00
#
_symmetry.space_group_name_H-M   'P 1'
#
loop_
_entity.id
_entity.type
_entity.pdbx_description
1 polymer ?
#
loop_
_entity_poly.entity_id
_entity_poly.type
_entity_poly.pdbx_seq_one_letter_code
_entity_poly.pdbx_strand_id
1 'polypeptide(L)'
;MASVNLDKMSLKELLDLEAKLEKAISTARERERAEVRQKIEAIVQNAGFSVSELFGGRSGPGRPAVSKGGKVAAKYVNPDNRSETWSGRGRKPRWLTAKLEKGAKLEDFLVR
;
A
#
# COMPACT_ATOMS: atom_id res chain seq x y z
N MET A 1 18.35 9.28 -32.72
CA MET A 1 18.14 7.87 -32.29
C MET A 1 19.27 7.05 -32.87
N ALA A 2 20.02 6.31 -32.06
CA ALA A 2 21.01 5.39 -32.58
C ALA A 2 20.29 4.27 -33.34
N SER A 3 20.61 4.10 -34.62
CA SER A 3 20.08 3.01 -35.44
C SER A 3 20.80 1.71 -35.07
N VAL A 4 20.05 0.74 -34.55
CA VAL A 4 20.58 -0.60 -34.26
C VAL A 4 20.61 -1.40 -35.57
N ASN A 5 21.79 -1.84 -36.00
CA ASN A 5 21.94 -2.65 -37.22
C ASN A 5 21.65 -4.12 -36.90
N LEU A 6 20.47 -4.60 -37.27
CA LEU A 6 20.00 -5.95 -36.94
C LEU A 6 20.60 -7.03 -37.87
N ASP A 7 20.94 -6.69 -39.11
CA ASP A 7 21.40 -7.66 -40.14
C ASP A 7 22.74 -8.32 -39.84
N LYS A 8 23.56 -7.71 -38.96
CA LYS A 8 24.89 -8.21 -38.59
C LYS A 8 24.88 -8.99 -37.27
N MET A 9 23.73 -9.07 -36.59
CA MET A 9 23.61 -9.75 -35.31
C MET A 9 23.35 -11.24 -35.50
N SER A 10 23.99 -12.06 -34.69
CA SER A 10 23.68 -13.48 -34.61
C SER A 10 22.30 -13.70 -33.99
N LEU A 11 21.71 -14.89 -34.22
CA LEU A 11 20.42 -15.27 -33.62
C LEU A 11 20.41 -15.12 -32.10
N LYS A 12 21.52 -15.47 -31.43
CA LYS A 12 21.67 -15.31 -29.98
C LYS A 12 21.61 -13.84 -29.56
N GLU A 13 22.30 -12.96 -30.27
CA GLU A 13 22.30 -11.52 -29.97
C GLU A 13 20.93 -10.88 -30.24
N LEU A 14 20.19 -11.36 -31.25
CA LEU A 14 18.82 -10.92 -31.54
C LEU A 14 17.86 -11.34 -30.40
N LEU A 15 17.95 -12.57 -29.90
CA LEU A 15 17.15 -13.03 -28.76
C LEU A 15 17.48 -12.26 -27.47
N ASP A 16 18.77 -12.00 -27.21
CA ASP A 16 19.19 -11.19 -26.07
C ASP A 16 18.68 -9.73 -26.18
N LEU A 17 18.63 -9.19 -27.40
CA LEU A 17 18.10 -7.85 -27.66
C LEU A 17 16.59 -7.81 -27.44
N GLU A 18 15.85 -8.82 -27.87
CA GLU A 18 14.41 -8.96 -27.65
C GLU A 18 14.07 -8.93 -26.15
N ALA A 19 14.75 -9.75 -25.35
CA ALA A 19 14.55 -9.78 -23.91
C ALA A 19 14.86 -8.42 -23.24
N LYS A 20 15.92 -7.75 -23.68
CA LYS A 20 16.26 -6.40 -23.19
C LYS A 20 15.21 -5.37 -23.62
N LEU A 21 14.73 -5.46 -24.85
CA LEU A 21 13.72 -4.55 -25.40
C LEU A 21 12.39 -4.69 -24.65
N GLU A 22 11.94 -5.92 -24.40
CA GLU A 22 10.73 -6.19 -23.61
C GLU A 22 10.82 -5.58 -22.22
N LYS A 23 11.95 -5.79 -21.53
CA LYS A 23 12.20 -5.19 -20.22
C LYS A 23 12.23 -3.66 -20.27
N ALA A 24 12.87 -3.09 -21.28
CA ALA A 24 12.94 -1.64 -21.47
C ALA A 24 11.54 -1.04 -21.74
N ILE A 25 10.73 -1.69 -22.58
CA ILE A 25 9.34 -1.29 -22.85
C ILE A 25 8.50 -1.36 -21.57
N SER A 26 8.60 -2.43 -20.79
CA SER A 26 7.86 -2.57 -19.53
C SER A 26 8.22 -1.44 -18.55
N THR A 27 9.51 -1.18 -18.38
CA THR A 27 10.01 -0.11 -17.51
C THR A 27 9.55 1.27 -17.98
N ALA A 28 9.62 1.53 -19.30
CA ALA A 28 9.15 2.79 -19.88
C ALA A 28 7.64 2.99 -19.64
N ARG A 29 6.84 1.95 -19.86
CA ARG A 29 5.39 1.98 -19.57
C ARG A 29 5.08 2.21 -18.09
N GLU A 30 5.84 1.59 -17.18
CA GLU A 30 5.69 1.84 -15.75
C GLU A 30 6.00 3.29 -15.37
N ARG A 31 7.08 3.83 -15.93
CA ARG A 31 7.46 5.23 -15.75
C ARG A 31 6.36 6.17 -16.25
N GLU A 32 5.87 5.97 -17.47
CA GLU A 32 4.77 6.79 -18.03
C GLU A 32 3.52 6.73 -17.15
N ARG A 33 3.12 5.52 -16.70
CA ARG A 33 1.98 5.37 -15.79
C ARG A 33 2.19 6.08 -14.46
N ALA A 34 3.40 6.02 -13.90
CA ALA A 34 3.73 6.71 -12.66
C ALA A 34 3.69 8.23 -12.82
N GLU A 35 4.23 8.76 -13.92
CA GLU A 35 4.19 10.18 -14.25
C GLU A 35 2.74 10.68 -14.43
N VAL A 36 1.90 9.92 -15.15
CA VAL A 36 0.46 10.24 -15.29
C VAL A 36 -0.23 10.23 -13.93
N ARG A 37 0.03 9.21 -13.09
CA ARG A 37 -0.54 9.13 -11.74
C ARG A 37 -0.15 10.34 -10.89
N GLN A 38 1.11 10.74 -10.91
CA GLN A 38 1.59 11.90 -10.16
C GLN A 38 0.92 13.20 -10.62
N LYS A 39 0.76 13.39 -11.95
CA LYS A 39 0.05 14.55 -12.50
C LYS A 39 -1.40 14.60 -12.04
N ILE A 40 -2.09 13.46 -12.10
CA ILE A 40 -3.48 13.36 -11.63
C ILE A 40 -3.53 13.68 -10.13
N GLU A 41 -2.70 13.05 -9.31
CA GLU A 41 -2.66 13.30 -7.87
C GLU A 41 -2.43 14.79 -7.56
N ALA A 42 -1.50 15.44 -8.23
CA ALA A 42 -1.23 16.87 -8.04
C ALA A 42 -2.44 17.74 -8.39
N ILE A 43 -3.15 17.46 -9.49
CA ILE A 43 -4.37 18.19 -9.87
C ILE A 43 -5.44 18.05 -8.79
N VAL A 44 -5.62 16.83 -8.27
CA VAL A 44 -6.67 16.52 -7.32
C VAL A 44 -6.37 17.11 -5.94
N GLN A 45 -5.12 17.05 -5.49
CA GLN A 45 -4.66 17.69 -4.26
C GLN A 45 -4.78 19.22 -4.32
N ASN A 46 -4.46 19.83 -5.46
CA ASN A 46 -4.63 21.28 -5.65
C ASN A 46 -6.09 21.71 -5.58
N ALA A 47 -7.02 20.82 -5.96
CA ALA A 47 -8.45 21.06 -5.83
C ALA A 47 -8.98 20.76 -4.40
N GLY A 48 -8.12 20.34 -3.46
CA GLY A 48 -8.50 20.01 -2.09
C GLY A 48 -9.12 18.61 -1.93
N PHE A 49 -8.93 17.73 -2.91
CA PHE A 49 -9.44 16.35 -2.89
C PHE A 49 -8.27 15.35 -2.90
N SER A 50 -8.57 14.09 -2.64
CA SER A 50 -7.70 12.93 -2.87
C SER A 50 -8.19 12.11 -4.06
N VAL A 51 -7.29 11.42 -4.76
CA VAL A 51 -7.68 10.58 -5.92
C VAL A 51 -8.69 9.48 -5.53
N SER A 52 -8.65 9.00 -4.29
CA SER A 52 -9.63 8.05 -3.74
C SER A 52 -11.07 8.59 -3.67
N GLU A 53 -11.25 9.91 -3.55
CA GLU A 53 -12.56 10.54 -3.48
C GLU A 53 -13.20 10.69 -4.87
N LEU A 54 -12.39 10.80 -5.93
CA LEU A 54 -12.88 10.93 -7.31
C LEU A 54 -13.33 9.62 -7.93
N PHE A 55 -12.61 8.52 -7.65
CA PHE A 55 -12.91 7.20 -8.22
C PHE A 55 -13.73 6.30 -7.30
N GLY A 56 -14.20 6.84 -6.18
CA GLY A 56 -15.40 6.35 -5.49
C GLY A 56 -15.44 4.85 -5.18
N GLY A 57 -14.56 4.37 -4.30
CA GLY A 57 -14.93 3.24 -3.46
C GLY A 57 -15.97 3.71 -2.46
N ARG A 58 -17.27 3.42 -2.71
CA ARG A 58 -18.44 3.76 -1.87
C ARG A 58 -18.10 4.01 -0.40
N SER A 59 -17.80 5.26 -0.06
CA SER A 59 -17.89 5.75 1.31
C SER A 59 -19.01 6.78 1.28
N GLY A 60 -20.21 6.32 1.63
CA GLY A 60 -21.34 7.23 1.84
C GLY A 60 -21.01 8.28 2.91
N PRO A 61 -21.84 9.33 3.03
CA PRO A 61 -21.61 10.40 3.99
C PRO A 61 -21.48 9.82 5.41
N GLY A 62 -20.30 9.98 6.02
CA GLY A 62 -20.04 9.56 7.40
C GLY A 62 -19.08 8.38 7.62
N ARG A 63 -18.46 7.80 6.59
CA ARG A 63 -17.37 6.81 6.79
C ARG A 63 -16.00 7.41 6.44
N PRO A 64 -15.09 7.61 7.41
CA PRO A 64 -13.73 8.04 7.09
C PRO A 64 -13.05 6.96 6.24
N ALA A 65 -12.43 7.41 5.15
CA ALA A 65 -11.68 6.57 4.23
C ALA A 65 -10.71 5.69 5.01
N VAL A 66 -10.89 4.37 4.93
CA VAL A 66 -9.92 3.42 5.48
C VAL A 66 -8.70 3.49 4.56
N SER A 67 -7.78 4.39 4.90
CA SER A 67 -6.45 4.44 4.30
C SER A 67 -5.78 3.09 4.58
N LYS A 68 -5.73 2.25 3.55
CA LYS A 68 -4.94 1.01 3.53
C LYS A 68 -3.46 1.45 3.50
N GLY A 69 -2.86 1.74 4.66
CA GLY A 69 -1.46 2.19 4.66
C GLY A 69 -0.85 2.83 5.91
N GLY A 70 -1.55 2.92 7.04
CA GLY A 70 -0.91 3.30 8.31
C GLY A 70 -0.92 2.14 9.28
N LYS A 71 0.25 1.59 9.65
CA LYS A 71 0.35 0.78 10.88
C LYS A 71 -0.03 1.69 12.04
N VAL A 72 -1.31 1.69 12.43
CA VAL A 72 -1.79 2.44 13.59
C VAL A 72 -1.03 1.88 14.80
N ALA A 73 -0.36 2.77 15.54
CA ALA A 73 0.42 2.39 16.72
C ALA A 73 -0.42 1.48 17.65
N ALA A 74 0.21 0.43 18.16
CA ALA A 74 -0.38 -0.45 19.15
C ALA A 74 -0.74 0.35 20.41
N LYS A 75 -2.03 0.39 20.75
CA LYS A 75 -2.52 1.07 21.97
C LYS A 75 -2.52 0.11 23.16
N TYR A 76 -2.69 -1.18 22.91
CA TYR A 76 -2.78 -2.22 23.92
C TYR A 76 -1.79 -3.36 23.64
N VAL A 77 -1.19 -3.94 24.68
CA VAL A 77 -0.22 -5.04 24.62
C VAL A 77 -0.61 -6.15 25.59
N ASN A 78 -0.41 -7.40 25.16
CA ASN A 78 -0.62 -8.54 26.02
C ASN A 78 0.54 -8.63 27.05
N PRO A 79 0.26 -8.66 28.37
CA PRO A 79 1.28 -8.78 29.40
C PRO A 79 1.95 -10.16 29.39
N ASP A 80 1.24 -11.19 28.94
CA ASP A 80 1.76 -12.55 28.84
C ASP A 80 2.63 -12.73 27.59
N ASN A 81 2.42 -11.92 26.54
CA ASN A 81 3.19 -11.96 25.30
C ASN A 81 3.26 -10.58 24.60
N ARG A 82 4.37 -9.87 24.76
CA ARG A 82 4.55 -8.51 24.21
C ARG A 82 4.51 -8.41 22.67
N SER A 83 4.61 -9.52 21.95
CA SER A 83 4.47 -9.53 20.49
C SER A 83 3.01 -9.37 20.04
N GLU A 84 2.05 -9.70 20.92
CA GLU A 84 0.63 -9.55 20.65
C GLU A 84 0.15 -8.15 21.04
N THR A 85 -0.16 -7.35 20.03
CA THR A 85 -0.60 -5.96 20.22
C THR A 85 -1.90 -5.68 19.52
N TRP A 86 -2.62 -4.67 20.00
CA TRP A 86 -3.88 -4.23 19.43
C TRP A 86 -3.93 -2.70 19.38
N SER A 87 -4.24 -2.16 18.20
CA SER A 87 -4.33 -0.71 17.98
C SER A 87 -5.61 -0.07 18.54
N GLY A 88 -6.49 -0.86 19.17
CA GLY A 88 -7.80 -0.40 19.64
C GLY A 88 -8.83 -0.21 18.52
N ARG A 89 -8.48 -0.54 17.28
CA ARG A 89 -9.38 -0.50 16.12
C ARG A 89 -9.67 -1.91 15.61
N GLY A 90 -10.91 -2.16 15.17
CA GLY A 90 -11.32 -3.44 14.61
C GLY A 90 -11.63 -4.52 15.66
N ARG A 91 -11.64 -5.79 15.25
CA ARG A 91 -11.96 -6.93 16.13
C ARG A 91 -10.93 -7.09 17.24
N LYS A 92 -11.38 -7.29 18.47
CA LYS A 92 -10.51 -7.57 19.63
C LYS A 92 -9.78 -8.91 19.42
N PRO A 93 -8.47 -8.99 19.73
CA PRO A 93 -7.73 -10.25 19.68
C PRO A 93 -8.17 -11.18 20.81
N ARG A 94 -7.95 -12.49 20.63
CA ARG A 94 -8.45 -13.54 21.54
C ARG A 94 -7.95 -13.37 22.97
N TRP A 95 -6.67 -12.98 23.14
CA TRP A 95 -6.07 -12.76 24.46
C TRP A 95 -6.80 -11.66 25.23
N LEU A 96 -7.15 -10.57 24.55
CA LEU A 96 -7.78 -9.42 25.18
C LEU A 96 -9.23 -9.76 25.58
N THR A 97 -9.97 -10.43 24.71
CA THR A 97 -11.32 -10.91 25.03
C THR A 97 -11.31 -11.83 26.24
N ALA A 98 -10.40 -12.80 26.29
CA ALA A 98 -10.30 -13.74 27.42
C ALA A 98 -9.93 -13.06 28.75
N LYS A 99 -9.16 -11.96 28.73
CA LYS A 99 -8.84 -11.19 29.95
C LYS A 99 -10.01 -10.31 30.39
N LEU A 100 -10.73 -9.70 29.44
CA LEU A 100 -11.93 -8.91 29.73
C LEU A 100 -13.05 -9.79 30.32
N GLU A 101 -13.23 -11.02 29.82
CA GLU A 101 -14.19 -12.00 30.37
C GLU A 101 -13.85 -12.41 31.81
N LYS A 102 -12.56 -12.37 32.17
CA LYS A 102 -12.09 -12.63 33.55
C LYS A 102 -12.19 -11.41 34.47
N GLY A 103 -12.80 -10.32 34.01
CA GLY A 103 -13.02 -9.11 34.79
C GLY A 103 -11.87 -8.09 34.77
N ALA A 104 -10.84 -8.30 33.95
CA ALA A 104 -9.78 -7.30 33.77
C ALA A 104 -10.30 -6.07 33.01
N LYS A 105 -9.71 -4.90 33.25
CA LYS A 105 -10.08 -3.68 32.54
C LYS A 105 -9.22 -3.52 31.30
N LEU A 106 -9.80 -2.93 30.26
CA LEU A 106 -9.06 -2.63 29.03
C LEU A 106 -7.87 -1.70 29.28
N GLU A 107 -7.98 -0.87 30.33
CA GLU A 107 -6.96 0.09 30.76
C GLU A 107 -5.66 -0.55 31.24
N ASP A 108 -5.75 -1.78 31.78
CA ASP A 108 -4.61 -2.52 32.34
C ASP A 108 -3.61 -2.96 31.27
N PHE A 109 -4.03 -2.91 30.00
CA PHE A 109 -3.25 -3.37 28.85
C PHE A 109 -2.69 -2.22 28.01
N LEU A 110 -2.85 -0.95 28.41
CA LEU A 110 -2.30 0.17 27.64
C LEU A 110 -0.78 0.09 27.55
N VAL A 111 -0.27 0.31 26.34
CA VAL A 111 1.15 0.64 26.15
C VAL A 111 1.37 2.04 26.72
N ARG A 112 2.23 2.16 27.74
CA ARG A 112 2.69 3.44 28.29
C ARG A 112 4.02 3.84 27.66
#